data_AF-A0A2S7QAF9-F1
#
_entry.id   AF-A0A2S7QAF9-F1
#
_cell.length_a   1.000
_cell.length_b   1.000
_cell.length_c   1.000
_cell.angle_alpha   90.00
_cell.angle_beta   90.00
_cell.angle_gamma   90.00
#
_symmetry.space_group_name_H-M   'P 1'
#
loop_
_entity.id
_entity.type
_entity.pdbx_description
1 polymer ?
#
loop_
_entity_poly.entity_id
_entity_poly.type
_entity_poly.pdbx_seq_one_letter_code
_entity_poly.pdbx_strand_id
1 'polypeptide(L)'
;MSHLQYYAYPGVGEANREKYRYSQAVRVGDRIECAGQGGWDSQSGAINTEINAQIEQAFANVDRALKDAGGKGWSQVFRVNSYHVPLNDEALTAMVRGFEKWMPDHKPIWTCVGVTRLGMDDMRVEIEVSAHDEEGAKAANEGGN
;
A
#
# COMPACT_ATOMS: atom_id res chain seq x y z
N MET A 1 -15.98 -17.82 -10.13
CA MET A 1 -14.72 -17.32 -9.57
C MET A 1 -14.43 -15.96 -10.22
N SER A 2 -13.80 -15.03 -9.50
CA SER A 2 -13.38 -13.75 -10.12
C SER A 2 -12.38 -14.03 -11.25
N HIS A 3 -12.45 -13.25 -12.32
CA HIS A 3 -11.50 -13.33 -13.45
C HIS A 3 -10.24 -12.48 -13.19
N LEU A 4 -10.21 -11.73 -12.08
CA LEU A 4 -9.09 -10.87 -11.71
C LEU A 4 -8.00 -11.67 -10.99
N GLN A 5 -6.76 -11.22 -11.14
CA GLN A 5 -5.62 -11.77 -10.42
C GLN A 5 -5.42 -11.01 -9.10
N TYR A 6 -5.34 -11.76 -8.00
CA TYR A 6 -5.15 -11.24 -6.65
C TYR A 6 -3.79 -11.66 -6.09
N TYR A 7 -3.18 -10.74 -5.33
CA TYR A 7 -1.79 -10.84 -4.90
C TYR A 7 -1.69 -10.71 -3.38
N ALA A 8 -0.70 -11.39 -2.81
CA ALA A 8 -0.43 -11.39 -1.39
C ALA A 8 1.06 -11.71 -1.22
N TYR A 9 1.85 -10.68 -0.88
CA TYR A 9 3.28 -10.85 -0.71
C TYR A 9 3.61 -11.83 0.42
N PRO A 10 4.77 -12.52 0.36
CA PRO A 10 5.18 -13.49 1.38
C PRO A 10 5.22 -12.92 2.81
N GLY A 11 4.89 -13.76 3.78
CA GLY A 11 4.86 -13.38 5.20
C GLY A 11 3.49 -12.85 5.61
N VAL A 12 3.43 -11.59 6.06
CA VAL A 12 2.19 -10.99 6.57
C VAL A 12 1.08 -10.94 5.51
N GLY A 13 1.42 -10.73 4.23
CA GLY A 13 0.43 -10.69 3.16
C GLY A 13 -0.32 -12.00 3.01
N GLU A 14 0.41 -13.12 2.91
CA GLU A 14 -0.15 -14.47 2.85
C GLU A 14 -0.86 -14.86 4.16
N ALA A 15 -0.28 -14.54 5.32
CA ALA A 15 -0.89 -14.80 6.61
C ALA A 15 -2.24 -14.08 6.76
N ASN A 16 -2.32 -12.82 6.33
CA ASN A 16 -3.56 -12.05 6.33
C ASN A 16 -4.58 -12.61 5.33
N ARG A 17 -4.13 -13.11 4.17
CA ARG A 17 -5.01 -13.80 3.21
C ARG A 17 -5.67 -15.03 3.82
N GLU A 18 -4.91 -15.85 4.54
CA GLU A 18 -5.47 -17.03 5.20
C GLU A 18 -6.36 -16.67 6.39
N LYS A 19 -5.90 -15.75 7.24
CA LYS A 19 -6.58 -15.42 8.50
C LYS A 19 -7.82 -14.54 8.31
N TYR A 20 -7.72 -13.50 7.48
CA TYR A 20 -8.73 -12.45 7.33
C TYR A 20 -9.43 -12.46 5.97
N ARG A 21 -9.04 -13.37 5.06
CA ARG A 21 -9.73 -13.61 3.78
C ARG A 21 -9.76 -12.41 2.83
N TYR A 22 -8.69 -11.60 2.82
CA TYR A 22 -8.48 -10.54 1.84
C TYR A 22 -7.08 -10.60 1.20
N SER A 23 -6.92 -9.99 0.03
CA SER A 23 -5.64 -9.91 -0.69
C SER A 23 -5.00 -8.54 -0.56
N GLN A 24 -3.68 -8.44 -0.64
CA GLN A 24 -2.94 -7.19 -0.48
C GLN A 24 -3.04 -6.29 -1.70
N ALA A 25 -3.18 -6.88 -2.89
CA ALA A 25 -3.45 -6.15 -4.10
C ALA A 25 -4.30 -6.97 -5.09
N VAL A 26 -4.92 -6.27 -6.03
CA VAL A 26 -5.60 -6.85 -7.19
C VAL A 26 -5.22 -6.08 -8.43
N ARG A 27 -5.09 -6.78 -9.56
CA ARG A 27 -4.85 -6.15 -10.85
C ARG A 27 -6.16 -6.07 -11.64
N VAL A 28 -6.48 -4.88 -12.14
CA VAL A 28 -7.70 -4.57 -12.89
C VAL A 28 -7.29 -3.88 -14.20
N GLY A 29 -7.04 -4.67 -15.24
CA GLY A 29 -6.51 -4.16 -16.50
C GLY A 29 -5.12 -3.55 -16.33
N ASP A 30 -5.02 -2.25 -16.62
CA ASP A 30 -3.81 -1.42 -16.45
C ASP A 30 -3.69 -0.79 -15.06
N ARG A 31 -4.55 -1.15 -14.10
CA ARG A 31 -4.50 -0.64 -12.74
C ARG A 31 -4.12 -1.70 -11.73
N ILE A 32 -3.43 -1.25 -10.68
CA ILE A 32 -3.19 -2.03 -9.46
C ILE A 32 -3.90 -1.31 -8.32
N GLU A 33 -4.79 -2.01 -7.64
CA GLU A 33 -5.47 -1.53 -6.44
C GLU A 33 -4.89 -2.26 -5.23
N CYS A 34 -4.37 -1.50 -4.26
CA CYS A 34 -3.85 -2.06 -3.01
C CYS A 34 -4.91 -1.98 -1.91
N ALA A 35 -5.00 -3.03 -1.10
CA ALA A 35 -5.62 -2.92 0.21
C ALA A 35 -4.80 -2.00 1.12
N GLY A 36 -5.42 -1.47 2.17
CA GLY A 36 -4.74 -0.64 3.16
C GLY A 36 -3.49 -1.30 3.73
N GLN A 37 -2.35 -0.61 3.64
CA GLN A 37 -1.07 -1.04 4.22
C GLN A 37 -0.74 -0.18 5.44
N GLY A 38 -0.38 -0.83 6.54
CA GLY A 38 0.00 -0.20 7.80
C GLY A 38 1.46 -0.42 8.13
N GLY A 39 1.88 0.10 9.28
CA GLY A 39 3.27 0.10 9.75
C GLY A 39 3.78 -1.23 10.33
N TRP A 40 3.27 -2.37 9.88
CA TRP A 40 3.73 -3.69 10.34
C TRP A 40 5.01 -4.11 9.64
N ASP A 41 5.89 -4.79 10.34
CA ASP A 41 6.98 -5.54 9.73
C ASP A 41 6.40 -6.66 8.86
N SER A 42 6.84 -6.74 7.61
CA SER A 42 6.25 -7.63 6.60
C SER A 42 6.44 -9.13 6.85
N GLN A 43 7.34 -9.51 7.76
CA GLN A 43 7.61 -10.91 8.09
C GLN A 43 6.98 -11.29 9.42
N SER A 44 7.27 -10.54 10.47
CA SER A 44 6.83 -10.82 11.84
C SER A 44 5.44 -10.27 12.16
N GLY A 45 4.96 -9.25 11.44
CA GLY A 45 3.73 -8.52 11.75
C GLY A 45 3.86 -7.56 12.94
N ALA A 46 5.05 -7.42 13.53
CA ALA A 46 5.29 -6.49 14.64
C ALA A 46 5.07 -5.04 14.20
N ILE A 47 4.48 -4.22 15.06
CA ILE A 47 4.18 -2.81 14.77
C ILE A 47 5.02 -1.93 15.69
N ASN A 48 5.75 -0.98 15.12
CA ASN A 48 6.51 -0.01 15.90
C ASN A 48 5.55 0.95 16.64
N THR A 49 5.83 1.37 17.86
CA THR A 49 4.97 2.33 18.58
C THR A 49 5.09 3.77 18.06
N GLU A 50 6.21 4.10 17.40
CA GLU A 50 6.51 5.43 16.89
C GLU A 50 5.83 5.70 15.54
N ILE A 51 5.06 6.79 15.45
CA ILE A 51 4.27 7.14 14.26
C ILE A 51 5.14 7.32 13.01
N ASN A 52 6.32 7.95 13.13
CA ASN A 52 7.21 8.14 11.99
C ASN A 52 7.71 6.80 11.42
N ALA A 53 8.07 5.87 12.31
CA ALA A 53 8.52 4.54 11.91
C ALA A 53 7.39 3.73 11.29
N GLN A 54 6.17 3.82 11.84
CA GLN A 54 5.00 3.18 11.24
C GLN A 54 4.69 3.72 9.85
N ILE A 55 4.74 5.04 9.65
CA ILE A 55 4.48 5.65 8.34
C ILE A 55 5.55 5.22 7.34
N GLU A 56 6.84 5.28 7.69
CA GLU A 56 7.89 4.78 6.79
C GLU A 56 7.70 3.30 6.42
N GLN A 57 7.35 2.47 7.40
CA GLN A 57 7.08 1.06 7.17
C GLN A 57 5.83 0.83 6.31
N ALA A 58 4.77 1.62 6.51
CA ALA A 58 3.56 1.57 5.68
C ALA A 58 3.88 1.91 4.22
N PHE A 59 4.72 2.93 3.98
CA PHE A 59 5.20 3.23 2.63
C PHE A 59 5.98 2.06 2.01
N ALA A 60 6.87 1.42 2.77
CA ALA A 60 7.60 0.24 2.29
C ALA A 60 6.66 -0.95 2.00
N ASN A 61 5.58 -1.10 2.77
CA ASN A 61 4.59 -2.15 2.55
C ASN A 61 3.71 -1.89 1.31
N VAL A 62 3.35 -0.63 1.03
CA VAL A 62 2.70 -0.25 -0.23
C VAL A 62 3.61 -0.59 -1.42
N ASP A 63 4.89 -0.21 -1.35
CA ASP A 63 5.84 -0.51 -2.43
C ASP A 63 5.95 -2.02 -2.68
N ARG A 64 6.01 -2.81 -1.61
CA ARG A 64 6.01 -4.27 -1.68
C ARG A 64 4.73 -4.82 -2.32
N ALA A 65 3.55 -4.35 -1.91
CA ALA A 65 2.28 -4.80 -2.45
C ALA A 65 2.14 -4.48 -3.95
N LEU A 66 2.58 -3.30 -4.37
CA LEU A 66 2.59 -2.90 -5.78
C LEU A 66 3.54 -3.77 -6.61
N LYS A 67 4.76 -4.02 -6.11
CA LYS A 67 5.76 -4.84 -6.81
C LYS A 67 5.37 -6.31 -6.88
N ASP A 68 4.76 -6.85 -5.84
CA ASP A 68 4.21 -8.22 -5.84
C ASP A 68 3.13 -8.40 -6.93
N ALA A 69 2.35 -7.35 -7.19
CA ALA A 69 1.38 -7.29 -8.29
C ALA A 69 2.00 -6.98 -9.67
N GLY A 70 3.33 -6.98 -9.78
CA GLY A 70 4.08 -6.74 -11.02
C GLY A 70 4.31 -5.27 -11.37
N GLY A 71 3.93 -4.33 -10.50
CA GLY A 71 4.16 -2.90 -10.70
C GLY A 71 5.59 -2.46 -10.39
N LYS A 72 5.90 -1.20 -10.70
CA LYS A 72 7.19 -0.53 -10.44
C LYS A 72 7.25 0.18 -9.08
N GLY A 73 6.18 0.11 -8.29
CA GLY A 73 6.09 0.72 -6.97
C GLY A 73 5.48 2.13 -7.01
N TRP A 74 5.93 2.98 -6.08
CA TRP A 74 5.33 4.30 -5.84
C TRP A 74 5.33 5.26 -7.03
N SER A 75 6.28 5.14 -7.96
CA SER A 75 6.32 5.98 -9.17
C SER A 75 5.08 5.87 -10.05
N GLN A 76 4.27 4.83 -9.88
CA GLN A 76 3.03 4.58 -10.62
C GLN A 76 1.75 5.00 -9.86
N VAL A 77 1.88 5.43 -8.61
CA VAL A 77 0.72 5.73 -7.74
C VAL A 77 0.13 7.09 -8.13
N PHE A 78 -1.15 7.12 -8.49
CA PHE A 78 -1.84 8.37 -8.81
C PHE A 78 -2.81 8.81 -7.71
N ARG A 79 -3.30 7.88 -6.87
CA ARG A 79 -4.26 8.15 -5.79
C ARG A 79 -3.78 7.54 -4.49
N VAL A 80 -3.84 8.34 -3.42
CA VAL A 80 -3.56 7.92 -2.05
C VAL A 80 -4.75 8.29 -1.16
N ASN A 81 -5.21 7.33 -0.35
CA ASN A 81 -6.04 7.58 0.81
C ASN A 81 -5.25 7.17 2.05
N SER A 82 -5.19 8.03 3.07
CA SER A 82 -4.56 7.66 4.34
C SER A 82 -5.44 7.95 5.55
N TYR A 83 -5.42 7.02 6.49
CA TYR A 83 -6.23 7.00 7.70
C TYR A 83 -5.31 7.00 8.91
N HIS A 84 -5.55 7.87 9.88
CA HIS A 84 -4.61 8.14 10.97
C HIS A 84 -5.27 8.10 12.36
N VAL A 85 -4.52 7.61 13.34
CA VAL A 85 -4.90 7.58 14.76
C VAL A 85 -3.68 7.93 15.62
N PRO A 86 -3.55 9.16 16.15
CA PRO A 86 -4.28 10.36 15.77
C PRO A 86 -3.77 10.96 14.45
N LEU A 87 -4.59 11.78 13.81
CA LEU A 87 -4.13 12.69 12.76
C LEU A 87 -3.55 13.94 13.42
N ASN A 88 -2.24 14.14 13.31
CA ASN A 88 -1.52 15.31 13.85
C ASN A 88 -0.44 15.79 12.86
N ASP A 89 0.21 16.92 13.18
CA ASP A 89 1.23 17.53 12.31
C ASP A 89 2.46 16.63 12.12
N GLU A 90 2.81 15.81 13.11
CA GLU A 90 3.90 14.85 13.02
C GLU A 90 3.63 13.78 11.95
N ALA A 91 2.42 13.19 11.97
CA ALA A 91 1.97 12.23 10.98
C ALA A 91 1.90 12.86 9.58
N LEU A 92 1.37 14.09 9.47
CA LEU A 92 1.33 14.83 8.20
C LEU A 92 2.74 15.09 7.65
N THR A 93 3.68 15.50 8.50
CA THR A 93 5.07 15.75 8.10
C THR A 93 5.74 14.44 7.62
N ALA A 94 5.46 13.32 8.29
CA ALA A 94 5.95 12.01 7.87
C ALA A 94 5.39 11.56 6.52
N MET A 95 4.10 11.78 6.27
CA MET A 95 3.48 11.52 4.96
C MET A 95 4.13 12.34 3.85
N VAL A 96 4.37 13.64 4.08
CA VAL A 96 5.03 14.54 3.11
C VAL A 96 6.44 14.02 2.78
N ARG A 97 7.24 13.67 3.79
CA ARG A 97 8.57 13.06 3.56
C ARG A 97 8.49 11.77 2.76
N GLY A 98 7.46 10.96 3.00
CA GLY A 98 7.17 9.76 2.22
C GLY A 98 6.91 10.09 0.75
N PHE A 99 6.04 11.05 0.47
CA PHE A 99 5.76 11.47 -0.91
C PHE A 99 6.99 12.02 -1.63
N GLU A 100 7.80 12.86 -0.96
CA GLU A 100 9.05 13.39 -1.53
C GLU A 100 10.06 12.28 -1.84
N LYS A 101 10.20 11.29 -0.95
CA LYS A 101 11.13 10.17 -1.11
C LYS A 101 10.71 9.20 -2.22
N TRP A 102 9.43 8.84 -2.26
CA TRP A 102 8.93 7.72 -3.07
C TRP A 102 8.30 8.15 -4.40
N MET A 103 7.88 9.41 -4.51
CA MET A 103 7.31 10.01 -5.73
C MET A 103 7.97 11.37 -6.03
N PRO A 104 9.29 11.42 -6.26
CA PRO A 104 9.98 12.70 -6.50
C PRO A 104 9.49 13.41 -7.78
N ASP A 105 9.01 12.64 -8.76
CA ASP A 105 8.73 13.14 -10.11
C ASP A 105 7.26 13.54 -10.32
N HIS A 106 6.36 13.23 -9.38
CA HIS A 106 4.93 13.61 -9.48
C HIS A 106 4.29 13.79 -8.11
N LYS A 107 3.05 14.31 -8.09
CA LYS A 107 2.27 14.52 -6.87
C LYS A 107 0.92 13.82 -7.04
N PRO A 108 0.60 12.80 -6.25
CA PRO A 108 -0.67 12.10 -6.37
C PRO A 108 -1.82 12.98 -5.87
N ILE A 109 -3.06 12.64 -6.24
CA ILE A 109 -4.21 13.11 -5.47
C ILE A 109 -4.19 12.42 -4.10
N TRP A 110 -4.48 13.17 -3.04
CA TRP A 110 -4.39 12.65 -1.67
C TRP A 110 -5.60 13.06 -0.83
N THR A 111 -6.25 12.08 -0.23
CA THR A 111 -7.25 12.28 0.84
C THR A 111 -6.68 11.79 2.16
N CYS A 112 -6.74 12.63 3.19
CA CYS A 112 -6.21 12.35 4.53
C CYS A 112 -7.33 12.47 5.57
N VAL A 113 -7.55 11.42 6.37
CA VAL A 113 -8.67 11.34 7.31
C VAL A 113 -8.22 10.87 8.67
N GLY A 114 -8.64 11.58 9.73
CA GLY A 114 -8.54 11.07 11.10
C GLY A 114 -9.68 10.09 11.39
N VAL A 115 -9.34 8.92 11.92
CA VAL A 115 -10.31 7.87 12.28
C VAL A 115 -10.20 7.54 13.77
N THR A 116 -11.17 6.80 14.32
CA THR A 116 -11.19 6.44 15.74
C THR A 116 -10.37 5.19 16.06
N ARG A 117 -10.17 4.29 15.09
CA ARG A 117 -9.40 3.05 15.22
C ARG A 117 -9.03 2.47 13.83
N LEU A 118 -8.00 1.63 13.77
CA LEU A 118 -7.56 0.87 12.59
C LEU A 118 -7.66 -0.65 12.83
N GLY A 119 -7.23 -1.46 11.86
CA GLY A 119 -7.38 -2.93 11.88
C GLY A 119 -6.72 -3.63 13.07
N MET A 120 -5.59 -3.11 13.57
CA MET A 120 -4.84 -3.66 14.72
C MET A 120 -4.64 -2.59 15.80
N ASP A 121 -4.55 -3.01 17.07
CA ASP A 121 -4.56 -2.08 18.22
C ASP A 121 -3.39 -1.07 18.19
N ASP A 122 -2.22 -1.51 17.73
CA ASP A 122 -1.04 -0.65 17.62
C ASP A 122 -0.91 0.09 16.30
N MET A 123 -1.83 -0.12 15.34
CA MET A 123 -1.81 0.67 14.11
C MET A 123 -2.13 2.13 14.40
N ARG A 124 -1.34 3.01 13.81
CA ARG A 124 -1.52 4.47 13.85
C ARG A 124 -1.72 5.07 12.46
N VAL A 125 -1.38 4.32 11.41
CA VAL A 125 -1.60 4.69 10.02
C VAL A 125 -2.04 3.49 9.18
N GLU A 126 -2.91 3.74 8.21
CA GLU A 126 -3.23 2.83 7.11
C GLU A 126 -3.27 3.61 5.80
N ILE A 127 -2.60 3.11 4.76
CA ILE A 127 -2.43 3.75 3.46
C ILE A 127 -2.98 2.84 2.36
N GLU A 128 -4.01 3.31 1.66
CA GLU A 128 -4.60 2.67 0.48
C GLU A 128 -4.16 3.44 -0.77
N VAL A 129 -3.75 2.73 -1.82
CA VAL A 129 -3.32 3.37 -3.08
C VAL A 129 -3.91 2.71 -4.31
N SER A 130 -4.03 3.53 -5.36
CA SER A 130 -4.23 3.06 -6.73
C SER A 130 -3.03 3.46 -7.58
N ALA A 131 -2.53 2.53 -8.37
CA ALA A 131 -1.45 2.75 -9.32
C ALA A 131 -1.90 2.43 -10.76
N HIS A 132 -1.25 3.09 -11.72
CA HIS A 132 -1.48 2.91 -13.16
C HIS A 132 -0.21 2.37 -13.84
N ASP A 133 -0.35 1.26 -14.55
CA ASP A 133 0.75 0.47 -15.12
C ASP A 133 0.38 -0.07 -16.51
N GLU A 134 0.25 0.84 -17.49
CA GLU A 134 -0.03 0.49 -18.88
C GLU A 134 1.01 -0.44 -19.50
N GLU A 135 2.30 -0.19 -19.23
CA GLU A 135 3.39 -0.97 -19.80
C GLU A 135 3.39 -2.40 -19.29
N GLY A 136 3.19 -2.60 -17.98
CA GLY A 136 3.07 -3.94 -17.39
C GLY A 136 1.85 -4.68 -17.92
N ALA A 137 0.74 -3.98 -18.16
CA ALA A 137 -0.45 -4.59 -18.78
C ALA A 137 -0.20 -5.03 -20.23
N LYS A 138 0.53 -4.23 -21.02
CA LYS A 138 0.93 -4.60 -22.40
C LYS A 138 1.86 -5.82 -22.40
N ALA A 139 2.89 -5.81 -21.56
CA ALA A 139 3.85 -6.92 -21.44
C ALA A 139 3.17 -8.24 -21.01
N ALA A 140 2.22 -8.19 -20.08
CA ALA A 140 1.45 -9.37 -19.65
C ALA A 140 0.59 -9.96 -20.78
N ASN A 141 0.05 -9.12 -21.67
CA ASN A 141 -0.73 -9.58 -22.81
C ASN A 141 0.13 -10.16 -23.94
N GLU A 142 1.38 -9.70 -24.09
CA GLU A 142 2.30 -10.16 -25.14
C GLU A 142 3.05 -11.45 -24.77
N GLY A 143 3.28 -11.72 -23.48
CA GLY A 143 3.98 -12.93 -23.01
C GLY A 143 3.10 -14.19 -22.84
N GLY A 144 1.82 -14.12 -23.19
CA GLY A 144 0.83 -15.18 -22.99
C GLY A 144 0.47 -16.00 -24.23
N ASN A 145 1.26 -15.94 -25.31
CA ASN A 145 1.01 -16.64 -26.58
C ASN A 145 2.08 -17.69 -26.88
#